data_AF-A0A1E7YKR8-F1
#
_entry.id   AF-A0A1E7YKR8-F1
#
_cell.length_a   1.000
_cell.length_b   1.000
_cell.length_c   1.000
_cell.angle_alpha   90.00
_cell.angle_beta   90.00
_cell.angle_gamma   90.00
#
_symmetry.space_group_name_H-M   'P 1'
#
loop_
_entity.id
_entity.type
_entity.pdbx_description
1 polymer ?
#
loop_
_entity_poly.entity_id
_entity_poly.type
_entity_poly.pdbx_seq_one_letter_code
_entity_poly.pdbx_strand_id
1 'polypeptide(L)'
;MSVSIVLQQHETGCGLACLAMLAGQDYQSAYRRFAPRIRALYGDRLLSIDEETMREFCDEIGVTMGRDQDFSDWNALRNRGFSALVAINPKSLRDGSWSWHWVVYDGERDIILDPYWRIAHHERLDYGRIHTFFYAPVHWQ
;
A
#
# COMPACT_ATOMS: atom_id res chain seq x y z
N MET A 1 -15.13 4.12 4.69
CA MET A 1 -15.37 2.71 4.34
C MET A 1 -14.32 1.89 5.05
N SER A 2 -14.73 0.85 5.77
CA SER A 2 -13.79 -0.06 6.41
C SER A 2 -13.16 -0.97 5.36
N VAL A 3 -11.84 -1.10 5.43
CA VAL A 3 -11.06 -1.91 4.49
C VAL A 3 -10.74 -3.25 5.13
N SER A 4 -10.87 -4.33 4.38
CA SER A 4 -10.53 -5.69 4.83
C SER A 4 -9.13 -6.07 4.37
N ILE A 5 -8.39 -6.81 5.21
CA ILE A 5 -7.04 -7.27 4.89
C ILE A 5 -7.05 -8.22 3.68
N VAL A 6 -6.12 -8.00 2.75
CA VAL A 6 -5.81 -8.92 1.64
C VAL A 6 -4.32 -9.25 1.68
N LEU A 7 -3.97 -10.54 1.78
CA LEU A 7 -2.57 -10.96 1.86
C LEU A 7 -1.93 -11.01 0.47
N GLN A 8 -0.67 -10.56 0.36
CA GLN A 8 0.08 -10.69 -0.87
C GLN A 8 0.45 -12.17 -1.13
N GLN A 9 0.26 -12.64 -2.36
CA GLN A 9 0.64 -14.01 -2.75
C GLN A 9 2.00 -14.09 -3.45
N HIS A 10 2.56 -12.95 -3.86
CA HIS A 10 3.86 -12.85 -4.52
C HIS A 10 4.82 -12.00 -3.67
N GLU A 11 6.12 -12.28 -3.75
CA GLU A 11 7.16 -11.64 -2.94
C GLU A 11 7.19 -10.10 -3.09
N THR A 12 7.00 -9.61 -4.31
CA THR A 12 6.97 -8.16 -4.61
C THR A 12 5.54 -7.60 -4.75
N GLY A 13 4.52 -8.36 -4.38
CA GLY A 13 3.11 -8.04 -4.63
C GLY A 13 2.39 -7.24 -3.55
N CYS A 14 3.09 -6.50 -2.68
CA CYS A 14 2.46 -5.75 -1.59
C CYS A 14 1.57 -4.60 -2.09
N GLY A 15 2.02 -3.85 -3.12
CA GLY A 15 1.21 -2.79 -3.73
C GLY A 15 -0.07 -3.33 -4.36
N LEU A 16 0.01 -4.48 -5.05
CA LEU A 16 -1.14 -5.16 -5.63
C LEU A 16 -2.16 -5.59 -4.58
N ALA A 17 -1.69 -6.08 -3.44
CA ALA A 17 -2.56 -6.42 -2.32
C ALA A 17 -3.26 -5.18 -1.74
N CYS A 18 -2.56 -4.05 -1.63
CA CYS A 18 -3.17 -2.78 -1.20
C CYS A 18 -4.26 -2.31 -2.17
N LEU A 19 -4.05 -2.41 -3.48
CA LEU A 19 -5.08 -2.12 -4.48
C LEU A 19 -6.30 -3.04 -4.34
N ALA A 20 -6.08 -4.33 -4.08
CA ALA A 20 -7.17 -5.28 -3.82
C ALA A 20 -7.99 -4.87 -2.59
N MET A 21 -7.32 -4.47 -1.51
CA MET A 21 -7.96 -3.96 -0.30
C MET A 21 -8.82 -2.71 -0.60
N LEU A 22 -8.24 -1.71 -1.27
CA LEU A 22 -8.93 -0.45 -1.60
C LEU A 22 -10.12 -0.65 -2.56
N ALA A 23 -10.01 -1.61 -3.48
CA ALA A 23 -11.07 -1.97 -4.42
C ALA A 23 -12.17 -2.87 -3.82
N GLY A 24 -11.98 -3.37 -2.60
CA GLY A 24 -12.87 -4.37 -2.00
C GLY A 24 -12.88 -5.71 -2.75
N GLN A 25 -11.73 -6.13 -3.28
CA GLN A 25 -11.57 -7.34 -4.09
C GLN A 25 -10.56 -8.31 -3.48
N ASP A 26 -10.64 -9.57 -3.90
CA ASP A 26 -9.61 -10.55 -3.58
C ASP A 26 -8.31 -10.30 -4.38
N TYR A 27 -7.19 -10.86 -3.89
CA TYR A 27 -5.87 -10.70 -4.52
C TYR A 27 -5.82 -11.20 -5.97
N GLN A 28 -6.53 -12.29 -6.29
CA GLN A 28 -6.50 -12.89 -7.62
C GLN A 28 -7.24 -12.02 -8.65
N SER A 29 -8.33 -11.38 -8.23
CA SER A 29 -9.09 -10.41 -9.03
C SER A 29 -8.22 -9.20 -9.36
N ALA A 30 -7.55 -8.61 -8.36
CA ALA A 30 -6.58 -7.54 -8.59
C ALA A 30 -5.41 -8.00 -9.48
N TYR A 31 -4.86 -9.19 -9.24
CA TYR A 31 -3.76 -9.74 -10.03
C TYR A 31 -4.12 -9.87 -11.51
N ARG A 32 -5.28 -10.46 -11.84
CA ARG A 32 -5.74 -10.57 -13.25
C ARG A 32 -5.88 -9.21 -13.92
N ARG A 33 -6.29 -8.18 -13.17
CA ARG A 33 -6.52 -6.84 -13.67
C ARG A 33 -5.21 -6.06 -13.90
N PHE A 34 -4.31 -6.07 -12.92
CA PHE A 34 -3.16 -5.15 -12.90
C PHE A 34 -1.82 -5.80 -13.25
N ALA A 35 -1.63 -7.09 -12.94
CA ALA A 35 -0.33 -7.75 -13.13
C ALA A 35 0.20 -7.69 -14.58
N PRO A 36 -0.62 -7.79 -15.65
CA PRO A 36 -0.12 -7.64 -17.01
C PRO A 36 0.55 -6.29 -17.28
N ARG A 37 0.01 -5.20 -16.73
CA ARG A 37 0.56 -3.84 -16.88
C ARG A 37 1.81 -3.64 -16.02
N ILE A 38 1.79 -4.14 -14.79
CA ILE A 38 2.98 -4.08 -13.90
C ILE A 38 4.14 -4.82 -14.55
N ARG A 39 3.91 -6.02 -15.11
CA ARG A 39 4.96 -6.77 -15.81
C ARG A 39 5.47 -6.07 -17.07
N ALA A 40 4.61 -5.37 -17.79
CA ALA A 40 5.02 -4.58 -18.95
C ALA A 40 5.93 -3.39 -18.56
N LEU A 41 5.70 -2.78 -17.39
CA LEU A 41 6.47 -1.64 -16.90
C LEU A 41 7.78 -2.03 -16.20
N TYR A 42 7.74 -3.05 -15.35
CA TYR A 42 8.85 -3.42 -14.44
C TYR A 42 9.46 -4.79 -14.72
N GLY A 43 8.94 -5.52 -15.71
CA GLY A 43 9.40 -6.85 -16.10
C GLY A 43 8.67 -8.00 -15.39
N ASP A 44 8.68 -9.18 -16.02
CA ASP A 44 7.82 -10.32 -15.68
C ASP A 44 7.94 -10.86 -14.24
N ARG A 45 9.09 -10.62 -13.59
CA ARG A 45 9.40 -11.11 -12.24
C ARG A 45 9.01 -10.14 -11.13
N LEU A 46 8.64 -8.91 -11.46
CA LEU A 46 8.34 -7.87 -10.48
C LEU A 46 6.84 -7.56 -10.47
N LEU A 47 6.29 -7.49 -9.26
CA LEU A 47 4.97 -6.91 -8.98
C LEU A 47 5.08 -5.66 -8.10
N SER A 48 6.28 -5.08 -8.02
CA SER A 48 6.51 -3.82 -7.31
C SER A 48 5.79 -2.71 -8.05
N ILE A 49 5.18 -1.80 -7.29
CA ILE A 49 4.42 -0.67 -7.82
C ILE A 49 5.01 0.59 -7.20
N ASP A 50 5.45 1.53 -8.02
CA ASP A 50 5.88 2.86 -7.57
C ASP A 50 4.68 3.78 -7.30
N GLU A 51 4.94 4.99 -6.85
CA GLU A 51 3.94 5.98 -6.49
C GLU A 51 3.07 6.40 -7.69
N GLU A 52 3.68 6.57 -8.87
CA GLU A 52 3.00 7.02 -10.08
C GLU A 52 2.00 5.96 -10.56
N THR A 53 2.46 4.71 -10.72
CA THR A 53 1.59 3.61 -11.13
C THR A 53 0.53 3.28 -10.08
N MET A 54 0.86 3.40 -8.78
CA MET A 54 -0.13 3.24 -7.72
C MET A 54 -1.27 4.24 -7.86
N ARG A 55 -0.96 5.50 -8.17
CA ARG A 55 -1.94 6.56 -8.33
C ARG A 55 -2.83 6.36 -9.55
N GLU A 56 -2.26 5.92 -10.67
CA GLU A 56 -3.03 5.54 -11.85
C GLU A 56 -4.01 4.40 -11.53
N PHE A 57 -3.55 3.34 -10.87
CA PHE A 57 -4.40 2.18 -10.57
C PHE A 57 -5.46 2.50 -9.51
N CYS A 58 -5.17 3.39 -8.56
CA CYS A 58 -6.15 3.92 -7.62
C CYS A 58 -7.30 4.63 -8.37
N ASP A 59 -6.99 5.51 -9.32
CA ASP A 59 -8.02 6.24 -10.08
C ASP A 59 -8.94 5.26 -10.85
N GLU A 60 -8.37 4.22 -11.44
CA GLU A 60 -9.14 3.18 -12.15
C GLU A 60 -10.09 2.36 -11.27
N ILE A 61 -9.86 2.31 -9.96
CA ILE A 61 -10.76 1.64 -9.00
C ILE A 61 -11.70 2.62 -8.30
N GLY A 62 -11.76 3.88 -8.74
CA GLY A 62 -12.60 4.92 -8.14
C GLY A 62 -12.08 5.43 -6.79
N VAL A 63 -10.76 5.31 -6.56
CA VAL A 63 -10.09 5.78 -5.35
C VAL A 63 -9.11 6.89 -5.72
N THR A 64 -9.32 8.09 -5.20
CA THR A 64 -8.39 9.18 -5.40
C THR A 64 -7.24 9.08 -4.40
N MET A 65 -6.02 8.91 -4.90
CA MET A 65 -4.78 8.99 -4.13
C MET A 65 -4.24 10.42 -4.15
N GLY A 66 -4.07 11.01 -2.97
CA GLY A 66 -3.55 12.35 -2.78
C GLY A 66 -2.06 12.49 -3.13
N ARG A 67 -1.52 13.66 -2.83
CA ARG A 67 -0.07 13.91 -2.92
C ARG A 67 0.66 13.16 -1.83
N ASP A 68 1.86 12.70 -2.16
CA ASP A 68 2.77 12.08 -1.20
C ASP A 68 3.20 13.13 -0.17
N GLN A 69 3.21 12.73 1.10
CA GLN A 69 3.55 13.58 2.24
C GLN A 69 4.65 12.90 3.06
N ASP A 70 5.61 13.70 3.49
CA ASP A 70 6.65 13.28 4.42
C ASP A 70 6.00 12.70 5.69
N PHE A 71 6.51 11.56 6.14
CA PHE A 71 5.90 10.83 7.25
C PHE A 71 6.82 10.74 8.45
N SER A 72 6.68 11.72 9.36
CA SER A 72 7.48 11.81 10.58
C SER A 72 7.06 10.79 11.65
N ASP A 73 5.76 10.61 11.85
CA ASP A 73 5.18 9.66 12.79
C ASP A 73 3.70 9.39 12.49
N TRP A 74 3.18 8.30 13.08
CA TRP A 74 1.79 7.87 12.89
C TRP A 74 0.75 8.86 13.42
N ASN A 75 1.06 9.73 14.38
CA ASN A 75 0.11 10.74 14.85
C ASN A 75 -0.22 11.77 13.76
N ALA A 76 0.59 11.88 12.70
CA ALA A 76 0.24 12.68 11.54
C ALA A 76 -0.98 12.13 10.78
N LEU A 77 -1.20 10.81 10.80
CA LEU A 77 -2.38 10.16 10.21
C LEU A 77 -3.50 9.98 11.23
N ARG A 78 -3.14 9.59 12.45
CA ARG A 78 -4.09 9.37 13.53
C ARG A 78 -4.79 10.68 13.88
N ASN A 79 -6.07 10.60 14.24
CA ASN A 79 -6.96 11.75 14.47
C ASN A 79 -7.40 12.52 13.21
N ARG A 80 -6.88 12.22 12.01
CA ARG A 80 -7.35 12.87 10.78
C ARG A 80 -8.57 12.18 10.14
N GLY A 81 -8.85 10.94 10.53
CA GLY A 81 -10.05 10.20 10.11
C GLY A 81 -10.08 9.77 8.64
N PHE A 82 -8.98 9.91 7.90
CA PHE A 82 -8.85 9.41 6.53
C PHE A 82 -7.97 8.16 6.48
N SER A 83 -8.23 7.30 5.49
CA SER A 83 -7.36 6.17 5.17
C SER A 83 -6.20 6.63 4.27
N ALA A 84 -5.09 5.90 4.30
CA ALA A 84 -3.91 6.25 3.51
C ALA A 84 -3.20 5.01 2.98
N LEU A 85 -2.53 5.15 1.84
CA LEU A 85 -1.44 4.27 1.44
C LEU A 85 -0.16 4.76 2.11
N VAL A 86 0.59 3.86 2.72
CA VAL A 86 1.81 4.20 3.46
C VAL A 86 2.97 3.35 2.97
N ALA A 87 4.07 4.01 2.65
CA ALA A 87 5.35 3.38 2.40
C ALA A 87 6.11 3.21 3.71
N ILE A 88 6.44 1.97 4.06
CA ILE A 88 7.14 1.62 5.30
C ILE A 88 8.43 0.84 5.04
N ASN A 89 9.28 0.79 6.04
CA ASN A 89 10.56 0.08 6.07
C ASN A 89 11.44 0.39 4.84
N PRO A 90 11.74 1.68 4.58
CA PRO A 90 12.54 2.06 3.44
C PRO A 90 13.96 1.46 3.53
N LYS A 91 14.47 0.96 2.41
CA LYS A 91 15.82 0.43 2.26
C LYS A 91 16.49 1.10 1.07
N SER A 92 17.65 1.70 1.31
CA SER A 92 18.49 2.24 0.26
C SER A 92 19.08 1.11 -0.58
N LEU A 93 19.06 1.29 -1.90
CA LEU A 93 19.62 0.38 -2.89
C LEU A 93 20.99 0.88 -3.36
N ARG A 94 21.76 0.00 -4.00
CA ARG A 94 23.15 0.28 -4.42
C ARG A 94 23.26 1.36 -5.49
N ASP A 95 22.20 1.58 -6.25
CA ASP A 95 22.10 2.59 -7.31
C ASP A 95 21.63 3.96 -6.78
N GLY A 96 21.46 4.10 -5.45
CA GLY A 96 21.00 5.33 -4.82
C GLY A 96 19.48 5.47 -4.75
N SER A 97 18.72 4.54 -5.33
CA SER A 97 17.27 4.49 -5.20
C SER A 97 16.82 3.86 -3.88
N TRP A 98 15.50 3.83 -3.66
CA TRP A 98 14.88 3.26 -2.46
C TRP A 98 13.92 2.13 -2.83
N SER A 99 13.83 1.14 -1.94
CA SER A 99 12.74 0.17 -1.92
C SER A 99 11.97 0.31 -0.63
N TRP A 100 10.66 0.07 -0.67
CA TRP A 100 9.78 0.14 0.49
C TRP A 100 8.71 -0.94 0.40
N HIS A 101 7.92 -1.05 1.47
CA HIS A 101 6.77 -1.94 1.55
C HIS A 101 5.48 -1.11 1.67
N TRP A 102 4.49 -1.42 0.84
CA TRP A 102 3.18 -0.77 0.90
C TRP A 102 2.28 -1.42 1.94
N VAL A 103 1.61 -0.58 2.73
CA VAL A 103 0.52 -0.96 3.63
C VAL A 103 -0.65 0.01 3.48
N VAL A 104 -1.83 -0.40 3.92
CA VAL A 104 -2.99 0.50 4.05
C VAL A 104 -3.15 0.88 5.51
N TYR A 105 -3.27 2.17 5.80
CA TYR A 105 -3.78 2.65 7.08
C TYR A 105 -5.30 2.85 6.96
N ASP A 106 -6.08 2.14 7.78
CA ASP A 106 -7.52 2.31 7.89
C ASP A 106 -7.81 3.36 8.96
N GLY A 107 -8.19 4.57 8.52
CA GLY A 107 -8.43 5.71 9.41
C GLY A 107 -9.71 5.62 10.21
N GLU A 108 -10.68 4.79 9.80
CA GLU A 108 -11.91 4.56 10.56
C GLU A 108 -11.65 3.60 11.73
N ARG A 109 -10.81 2.59 11.50
CA ARG A 109 -10.46 1.57 12.50
C ARG A 109 -9.24 1.94 13.35
N ASP A 110 -8.48 2.96 12.96
CA ASP A 110 -7.17 3.31 13.54
C ASP A 110 -6.25 2.08 13.60
N ILE A 111 -6.08 1.39 12.46
CA ILE A 111 -5.19 0.22 12.31
C ILE A 111 -4.40 0.28 11.01
N ILE A 112 -3.32 -0.50 10.94
CA ILE A 112 -2.56 -0.75 9.71
C ILE A 112 -2.92 -2.15 9.19
N LEU A 113 -3.18 -2.25 7.89
CA LEU A 113 -3.37 -3.48 7.15
C LEU A 113 -2.09 -3.78 6.37
N ASP A 114 -1.29 -4.70 6.90
CA ASP A 114 0.00 -5.10 6.35
C ASP A 114 -0.14 -6.42 5.55
N PRO A 115 -0.01 -6.39 4.21
CA PRO A 115 -0.26 -7.54 3.36
C PRO A 115 0.84 -8.61 3.44
N TYR A 116 1.93 -8.38 4.19
CA TYR A 116 3.07 -9.28 4.19
C TYR A 116 2.76 -10.60 4.89
N TRP A 117 2.63 -11.68 4.12
CA TRP A 117 2.20 -12.99 4.59
C TRP A 117 3.11 -13.67 5.64
N ARG A 118 4.33 -13.17 5.88
CA ARG A 118 5.29 -13.75 6.83
C ARG A 118 5.20 -13.19 8.26
N ILE A 119 4.40 -12.15 8.49
CA ILE A 119 4.22 -11.60 9.84
C ILE A 119 3.10 -12.32 10.58
N ALA A 120 3.12 -12.28 11.91
CA ALA A 120 2.10 -12.94 12.74
C ALA A 120 0.75 -12.19 12.78
N HIS A 121 0.78 -10.86 12.65
CA HIS A 121 -0.40 -10.00 12.76
C HIS A 121 -0.44 -9.05 11.56
N HIS A 122 -1.46 -9.18 10.72
CA HIS A 122 -1.65 -8.36 9.52
C HIS A 122 -2.46 -7.09 9.80
N GLU A 123 -3.32 -7.13 10.82
CA GLU A 123 -3.91 -5.93 11.40
C GLU A 123 -3.00 -5.48 12.56
N ARG A 124 -2.31 -4.37 12.35
CA ARG A 124 -1.21 -3.92 13.20
C ARG A 124 -1.58 -2.65 13.97
N LEU A 125 -1.21 -2.65 15.25
CA LEU A 125 -1.36 -1.54 16.19
C LEU A 125 0.00 -1.10 16.77
N ASP A 126 1.09 -1.75 16.37
CA ASP A 126 2.43 -1.56 16.89
C ASP A 126 3.17 -0.40 16.19
N TYR A 127 2.50 0.74 16.03
CA TYR A 127 2.94 1.95 15.33
C TYR A 127 4.40 2.33 15.58
N GLY A 128 4.83 2.37 16.84
CA GLY A 128 6.19 2.75 17.24
C GLY A 128 7.30 1.78 16.82
N ARG A 129 6.95 0.62 16.24
CA ARG A 129 7.90 -0.37 15.71
C ARG A 129 8.03 -0.32 14.18
N ILE A 130 7.24 0.52 13.52
CA ILE A 130 7.16 0.57 12.06
C ILE A 130 7.89 1.81 11.58
N HIS A 131 8.96 1.61 10.81
CA HIS A 131 9.71 2.71 10.22
C HIS A 131 8.93 3.26 9.03
N THR A 132 8.65 4.55 9.04
CA THR A 132 7.85 5.25 8.04
C THR A 132 8.73 5.89 6.97
N PHE A 133 8.21 6.01 5.74
CA PHE A 133 8.87 6.74 4.66
C PHE A 133 8.03 7.93 4.22
N PHE A 134 6.89 7.67 3.57
CA PHE A 134 5.90 8.67 3.17
C PHE A 134 4.51 8.06 3.20
N TYR A 135 3.48 8.90 3.08
CA TYR A 135 2.09 8.45 2.91
C TYR A 135 1.35 9.28 1.87
N ALA A 136 0.29 8.70 1.31
CA ALA A 136 -0.68 9.40 0.47
C ALA A 136 -2.10 9.13 1.01
N PRO A 137 -2.88 10.18 1.35
CA PRO A 137 -4.29 10.01 1.70
C PRO A 137 -5.06 9.36 0.54
N VAL A 138 -6.03 8.51 0.87
CA VAL A 138 -6.94 7.93 -0.12
C VAL A 138 -8.39 8.25 0.19
N HIS A 139 -9.18 8.50 -0.86
CA HIS A 139 -10.59 8.84 -0.77
C HIS A 139 -11.37 8.08 -1.83
N TRP A 140 -12.45 7.41 -1.43
CA TRP A 140 -13.39 6.80 -2.37
C TRP A 140 -14.30 7.88 -2.97
N GLN A 141 -14.53 7.80 -4.29
CA GLN A 141 -15.42 8.69 -5.02
C GLN A 141 -16.90 8.40 -4.74
#